data_AF-A0A2S3I3P4-F1
#
_entry.id   AF-A0A2S3I3P4-F1
#
_cell.length_a   1.000
_cell.length_b   1.000
_cell.length_c   1.000
_cell.angle_alpha   90.00
_cell.angle_beta   90.00
_cell.angle_gamma   90.00
#
_symmetry.space_group_name_H-M   'P 1'
#
loop_
_entity.id
_entity.type
_entity.pdbx_description
1 polymer ?
#
loop_
_entity_poly.entity_id
_entity_poly.type
_entity_poly.pdbx_seq_one_letter_code
_entity_poly.pdbx_strand_id
1 'polypeptide(L)'
;MKSMVPDEKSDLTDEDRPQMCQGMKMVLDRHNIYVKPEMINRPIIEMTCCVYEFDFCLRRKHIEILRRGGRSLLKVSKINCEQWNCMKLATALKLVCYPEEGIELGNSPEMLLVDEARKLRGDAHQYEGEFKKYTFLTIYKEAVWACDLRTKALRCLRTLVKEAMQLSAETREGEPNSLVGDTGLKLPRRWSRWRRPIMTCMFLEANLA
;
A
#
# COMPACT_ATOMS: atom_id res chain seq x y z
N MET A 1 -16.27 26.22 43.78
CA MET A 1 -15.60 24.98 44.22
C MET A 1 -14.50 24.68 43.24
N LYS A 2 -13.26 24.54 43.71
CA LYS A 2 -12.09 24.18 42.88
C LYS A 2 -12.26 22.72 42.47
N SER A 3 -12.35 22.42 41.17
CA SER A 3 -12.40 21.03 40.69
C SER A 3 -11.02 20.41 40.91
N MET A 4 -10.94 19.51 41.89
CA MET A 4 -9.82 18.59 42.03
C MET A 4 -10.03 17.48 41.00
N VAL A 5 -9.51 17.67 39.80
CA VAL A 5 -9.21 16.54 38.92
C VAL A 5 -7.72 16.31 39.06
N PRO A 6 -7.26 15.14 39.53
CA PRO A 6 -5.84 14.83 39.54
C PRO A 6 -5.35 14.83 38.09
N ASP A 7 -4.16 15.39 37.83
CA ASP A 7 -3.40 15.09 36.62
C ASP A 7 -3.24 13.56 36.56
N GLU A 8 -4.00 12.91 35.67
CA GLU A 8 -3.70 11.55 35.25
C GLU A 8 -2.32 11.61 34.60
N LYS A 9 -1.29 11.26 35.39
CA LYS A 9 -0.08 10.68 34.84
C LYS A 9 -0.54 9.43 34.11
N SER A 10 -0.70 9.58 32.80
CA SER A 10 -1.04 8.52 31.86
C SER A 10 0.18 7.60 31.75
N ASP A 11 0.43 6.86 32.82
CA ASP A 11 1.27 5.67 32.80
C ASP A 11 0.42 4.59 32.12
N LEU A 12 0.31 4.69 30.79
CA LEU A 12 -0.25 3.62 29.96
C LEU A 12 0.54 2.36 30.33
N THR A 13 -0.14 1.38 30.90
CA THR A 13 0.48 0.09 31.25
C THR A 13 0.97 -0.56 29.95
N ASP A 14 1.96 -1.46 30.04
CA ASP A 14 2.49 -2.15 28.84
C ASP A 14 1.40 -2.91 28.05
N GLU A 15 0.23 -3.16 28.66
CA GLU A 15 -0.95 -3.73 28.01
C GLU A 15 -1.70 -2.77 27.06
N ASP A 16 -1.57 -1.45 27.24
CA ASP A 16 -2.21 -0.44 26.38
C ASP A 16 -1.38 -0.12 25.13
N ARG A 17 -0.14 -0.64 25.04
CA ARG A 17 0.71 -0.45 23.86
C ARG A 17 0.16 -1.24 22.68
N PRO A 18 -0.04 -0.62 21.51
CA PRO A 18 -0.52 -1.34 20.34
C PRO A 18 0.44 -2.48 19.97
N GLN A 19 -0.04 -3.71 20.03
CA GLN A 19 0.77 -4.87 19.67
C GLN A 19 0.85 -5.07 18.16
N MET A 20 1.97 -5.65 17.69
CA MET A 20 2.16 -5.97 16.28
C MET A 20 1.24 -7.12 15.87
N CYS A 21 0.24 -6.84 15.03
CA CYS A 21 -0.62 -7.89 14.48
C CYS A 21 0.05 -8.64 13.31
N GLN A 22 -0.47 -9.81 12.96
CA GLN A 22 0.06 -10.65 11.87
C GLN A 22 0.07 -9.94 10.51
N GLY A 23 -0.99 -9.16 10.20
CA GLY A 23 -1.07 -8.38 8.96
C GLY A 23 0.05 -7.33 8.87
N MET A 24 0.37 -6.66 9.99
CA MET A 24 1.49 -5.74 10.05
C MET A 24 2.82 -6.45 9.83
N LYS A 25 3.05 -7.57 10.53
CA LYS A 25 4.27 -8.37 10.36
C LYS A 25 4.48 -8.78 8.90
N MET A 26 3.42 -9.27 8.24
CA MET A 26 3.50 -9.66 6.83
C MET A 26 3.91 -8.50 5.91
N VAL A 27 3.39 -7.29 6.15
CA VAL A 27 3.78 -6.10 5.38
C VAL A 27 5.24 -5.73 5.65
N LEU A 28 5.63 -5.68 6.93
CA LEU A 28 6.97 -5.31 7.34
C LEU A 28 8.03 -6.26 6.76
N ASP A 29 7.80 -7.58 6.88
CA ASP A 29 8.67 -8.62 6.33
C ASP A 29 8.76 -8.52 4.80
N ARG A 30 7.61 -8.37 4.11
CA ARG A 30 7.57 -8.25 2.63
C ARG A 30 8.38 -7.07 2.10
N HIS A 31 8.48 -5.99 2.88
CA HIS A 31 9.19 -4.76 2.49
C HIS A 31 10.57 -4.62 3.14
N ASN A 32 11.03 -5.64 3.86
CA ASN A 32 12.29 -5.65 4.60
C ASN A 32 12.41 -4.46 5.58
N ILE A 33 11.33 -4.17 6.31
CA ILE A 33 11.28 -3.12 7.32
C ILE A 33 11.27 -3.76 8.70
N TYR A 34 12.37 -3.63 9.43
CA TYR A 34 12.46 -4.14 10.80
C TYR A 34 11.90 -3.12 11.80
N VAL A 35 10.97 -3.57 12.65
CA VAL A 35 10.36 -2.75 13.71
C VAL A 35 10.28 -3.59 14.97
N LYS A 36 10.84 -3.09 16.08
CA LYS A 36 10.70 -3.75 17.38
C LYS A 36 9.33 -3.45 18.00
N PRO A 37 8.78 -4.31 18.86
CA PRO A 37 7.48 -4.06 19.53
C PRO A 37 7.42 -2.70 20.23
N GLU A 38 8.51 -2.26 20.85
CA GLU A 38 8.55 -1.01 21.62
C GLU A 38 8.51 0.25 20.73
N MET A 39 8.79 0.09 19.43
CA MET A 39 8.72 1.17 18.45
C MET A 39 7.31 1.34 17.87
N ILE A 40 6.40 0.40 18.14
CA ILE A 40 5.07 0.42 17.54
C ILE A 40 4.27 1.59 18.13
N ASN A 41 3.91 2.51 17.23
CA ASN A 41 3.06 3.65 17.53
C ASN A 41 1.97 3.76 16.48
N ARG A 42 0.96 4.58 16.77
CA ARG A 42 -0.20 4.77 15.90
C ARG A 42 0.17 5.18 14.46
N PRO A 43 1.08 6.14 14.20
CA PRO A 43 1.52 6.45 12.83
C PRO A 43 2.10 5.25 12.06
N ILE A 44 2.93 4.43 12.70
CA ILE A 44 3.49 3.21 12.10
C ILE A 44 2.38 2.23 11.76
N ILE A 45 1.41 2.03 12.66
CA ILE A 45 0.23 1.19 12.41
C ILE A 45 -0.54 1.72 11.21
N GLU A 46 -0.92 2.99 11.21
CA GLU A 46 -1.73 3.61 10.15
C GLU A 46 -1.05 3.49 8.77
N MET A 47 0.26 3.74 8.69
CA MET A 47 1.02 3.58 7.44
C MET A 47 1.14 2.10 7.03
N THR A 48 1.33 1.20 7.97
CA THR A 48 1.37 -0.25 7.69
C THR A 48 0.02 -0.76 7.18
N CYS A 49 -1.10 -0.32 7.79
CA CYS A 49 -2.45 -0.59 7.27
C CYS A 49 -2.60 -0.09 5.83
N CYS A 50 -2.11 1.12 5.56
CA CYS A 50 -2.21 1.73 4.25
C CYS A 50 -1.47 0.88 3.21
N VAL A 51 -0.25 0.41 3.51
CA VAL A 51 0.51 -0.48 2.63
C VAL A 51 -0.20 -1.83 2.46
N TYR A 52 -0.75 -2.41 3.54
CA TYR A 52 -1.52 -3.65 3.51
C TYR A 52 -2.65 -3.61 2.48
N GLU A 53 -3.46 -2.56 2.54
CA GLU A 53 -4.62 -2.37 1.68
C GLU A 53 -4.22 -2.37 0.19
N PHE A 54 -3.11 -1.74 -0.15
CA PHE A 54 -2.63 -1.64 -1.54
C PHE A 54 -1.88 -2.87 -2.03
N ASP A 55 -1.21 -3.61 -1.15
CA ASP A 55 -0.47 -4.82 -1.54
C ASP A 55 -1.33 -6.08 -1.58
N PHE A 56 -2.44 -6.12 -0.83
CA PHE A 56 -3.26 -7.32 -0.68
C PHE A 56 -4.72 -7.09 -1.08
N CYS A 57 -5.43 -6.14 -0.44
CA CYS A 57 -6.88 -5.97 -0.64
C CYS A 57 -7.25 -5.46 -2.04
N LEU A 58 -6.68 -4.34 -2.46
CA LEU A 58 -6.99 -3.74 -3.76
C LEU A 58 -6.53 -4.61 -4.93
N ARG A 59 -5.46 -5.39 -4.73
CA ARG A 59 -5.04 -6.40 -5.72
C ARG A 59 -6.08 -7.52 -5.84
N ARG A 60 -6.58 -8.05 -4.73
CA ARG A 60 -7.63 -9.09 -4.71
C ARG A 60 -8.92 -8.64 -5.43
N LYS A 61 -9.30 -7.36 -5.31
CA LYS A 61 -10.50 -6.81 -5.98
C LYS A 61 -10.48 -6.96 -7.51
N HIS A 62 -9.31 -6.83 -8.14
CA HIS A 62 -9.20 -6.78 -9.60
C HIS A 62 -8.53 -7.99 -10.23
N ILE A 63 -7.89 -8.85 -9.43
CA ILE A 63 -7.02 -9.92 -9.95
C ILE A 63 -7.77 -10.85 -10.92
N GLU A 64 -9.01 -11.22 -10.63
CA GLU A 64 -9.75 -12.16 -11.48
C GLU A 64 -10.04 -11.57 -12.88
N ILE A 65 -10.49 -10.32 -12.93
CA ILE A 65 -10.76 -9.59 -14.18
C ILE A 65 -9.46 -9.42 -14.97
N LEU A 66 -8.38 -9.04 -14.30
CA LEU A 66 -7.06 -8.86 -14.92
C LEU A 66 -6.51 -10.20 -15.45
N ARG A 67 -6.67 -11.30 -14.72
CA ARG A 67 -6.26 -12.64 -15.15
C ARG A 67 -7.07 -13.11 -16.35
N ARG A 68 -8.36 -12.79 -16.41
CA ARG A 68 -9.20 -13.06 -17.60
C ARG A 68 -8.70 -12.29 -18.81
N GLY A 69 -8.40 -11.00 -18.66
CA GLY A 69 -7.76 -10.22 -19.72
C GLY A 69 -6.39 -10.79 -20.13
N GLY A 70 -5.60 -11.24 -19.16
CA GLY A 70 -4.30 -11.87 -19.39
C GLY A 70 -4.38 -13.14 -20.26
N ARG A 71 -5.45 -13.93 -20.13
CA ARG A 71 -5.69 -15.08 -21.03
C ARG A 71 -5.89 -14.63 -22.48
N SER A 72 -6.56 -13.52 -22.72
CA SER A 72 -6.68 -12.93 -24.06
C SER A 72 -5.34 -12.39 -24.57
N LEU A 73 -4.49 -11.84 -23.69
CA LEU A 73 -3.11 -11.45 -24.05
C LEU A 73 -2.28 -12.65 -24.54
N LEU A 74 -2.42 -13.80 -23.89
CA LEU A 74 -1.79 -15.05 -24.33
C LEU A 74 -2.38 -15.55 -25.65
N LYS A 75 -3.71 -15.53 -25.80
CA LYS A 75 -4.39 -16.06 -26.99
C LYS A 75 -4.02 -15.29 -28.26
N VAL A 76 -4.08 -13.96 -28.20
CA VAL A 76 -3.91 -13.06 -29.34
C VAL A 76 -2.42 -12.73 -29.54
N SER A 77 -1.80 -12.02 -28.60
CA SER A 77 -0.40 -11.60 -28.70
C SER A 77 0.64 -12.65 -28.29
N LYS A 78 0.25 -13.87 -27.91
CA LYS A 78 1.20 -14.93 -27.47
C LYS A 78 2.12 -14.48 -26.32
N ILE A 79 1.63 -13.60 -25.44
CA ILE A 79 2.37 -13.13 -24.26
C ILE A 79 1.90 -13.91 -23.03
N ASN A 80 2.80 -14.69 -22.42
CA ASN A 80 2.51 -15.30 -21.13
C ASN A 80 2.66 -14.27 -20.01
N CYS A 81 1.55 -13.97 -19.34
CA CYS A 81 1.48 -12.98 -18.26
C CYS A 81 1.14 -13.60 -16.90
N GLU A 82 1.26 -14.92 -16.73
CA GLU A 82 0.94 -15.61 -15.48
C GLU A 82 1.70 -15.05 -14.27
N GLN A 83 2.99 -14.74 -14.46
CA GLN A 83 3.83 -14.15 -13.41
C GLN A 83 3.70 -12.62 -13.27
N TRP A 84 2.91 -11.96 -14.13
CA TRP A 84 2.74 -10.52 -14.04
C TRP A 84 1.91 -10.13 -12.83
N ASN A 85 2.33 -9.03 -12.19
CA ASN A 85 1.56 -8.39 -11.14
C ASN A 85 0.35 -7.63 -11.72
N CYS A 86 -0.58 -7.23 -10.85
CA CYS A 86 -1.79 -6.52 -11.25
C CYS A 86 -1.51 -5.23 -12.01
N MET A 87 -0.46 -4.49 -11.64
CA MET A 87 -0.11 -3.22 -12.27
C MET A 87 0.34 -3.43 -13.72
N LYS A 88 1.25 -4.37 -13.95
CA LYS A 88 1.73 -4.73 -15.28
C LYS A 88 0.59 -5.25 -16.17
N LEU A 89 -0.28 -6.10 -15.63
CA LEU A 89 -1.49 -6.57 -16.32
C LEU A 89 -2.45 -5.44 -16.69
N ALA A 90 -2.78 -4.56 -15.73
CA ALA A 90 -3.69 -3.45 -15.95
C ALA A 90 -3.15 -2.49 -17.02
N THR A 91 -1.85 -2.25 -17.00
CA THR A 91 -1.14 -1.42 -17.97
C THR A 91 -1.21 -2.01 -19.38
N ALA A 92 -0.97 -3.31 -19.52
CA ALA A 92 -1.08 -4.02 -20.79
C ALA A 92 -2.50 -4.03 -21.34
N LEU A 93 -3.49 -4.27 -20.49
CA LEU A 93 -4.89 -4.29 -20.88
C LEU A 93 -5.41 -2.91 -21.24
N LYS A 94 -4.93 -1.86 -20.55
CA LYS A 94 -5.14 -0.47 -20.96
C LYS A 94 -4.51 -0.18 -22.32
N LEU A 95 -3.29 -0.67 -22.57
CA LEU A 95 -2.58 -0.45 -23.83
C LEU A 95 -3.33 -0.99 -25.03
N VAL A 96 -3.79 -2.25 -24.97
CA VAL A 96 -4.54 -2.85 -26.09
C VAL A 96 -5.90 -2.18 -26.30
N CYS A 97 -6.52 -1.65 -25.25
CA CYS A 97 -7.79 -0.91 -25.37
C CYS A 97 -7.60 0.50 -25.96
N TYR A 98 -6.48 1.15 -25.65
CA TYR A 98 -6.13 2.53 -25.99
C TYR A 98 -4.69 2.62 -26.52
N PRO A 99 -4.43 2.08 -27.72
CA PRO A 99 -3.07 1.92 -28.26
C PRO A 99 -2.42 3.23 -28.68
N GLU A 100 -3.16 4.32 -28.81
CA GLU A 100 -2.62 5.65 -29.14
C GLU A 100 -2.12 6.41 -27.91
N GLU A 101 -2.55 6.02 -26.71
CA GLU A 101 -2.15 6.73 -25.51
C GLU A 101 -0.72 6.39 -25.11
N GLY A 102 0.01 7.41 -24.65
CA GLY A 102 1.31 7.23 -23.99
C GLY A 102 1.17 6.35 -22.75
N ILE A 103 2.17 5.51 -22.53
CA ILE A 103 2.30 4.73 -21.29
C ILE A 103 3.75 4.83 -20.85
N GLU A 104 3.96 5.03 -19.56
CA GLU A 104 5.29 4.94 -18.98
C GLU A 104 5.80 3.50 -19.10
N LEU A 105 6.97 3.36 -19.72
CA LEU A 105 7.69 2.09 -19.87
C LEU A 105 8.93 2.13 -18.97
N GLY A 106 9.40 0.98 -18.56
CA GLY A 106 10.60 0.89 -17.73
C GLY A 106 10.98 -0.55 -17.42
N ASN A 107 12.11 -0.69 -16.72
CA ASN A 107 12.73 -1.98 -16.43
C ASN A 107 12.30 -2.56 -15.07
N SER A 108 11.32 -1.96 -14.40
CA SER A 108 10.81 -2.53 -13.15
C SER A 108 9.84 -3.69 -13.43
N PRO A 109 9.73 -4.67 -12.51
CA PRO A 109 8.77 -5.77 -12.64
C PRO A 109 7.31 -5.31 -12.79
N GLU A 110 6.98 -4.10 -12.35
CA GLU A 110 5.65 -3.47 -12.46
C GLU A 110 5.37 -2.86 -13.84
N MET A 111 6.40 -2.67 -14.67
CA MET A 111 6.30 -2.00 -15.97
C MET A 111 6.34 -2.97 -17.14
N LEU A 112 5.76 -2.55 -18.25
CA LEU A 112 5.87 -3.25 -19.53
C LEU A 112 7.27 -3.05 -20.11
N LEU A 113 7.85 -4.13 -20.62
CA LEU A 113 9.04 -4.06 -21.45
C LEU A 113 8.69 -3.40 -22.78
N VAL A 114 9.70 -2.77 -23.40
CA VAL A 114 9.54 -2.08 -24.69
C VAL A 114 9.00 -3.03 -25.77
N ASP A 115 9.53 -4.24 -25.85
CA ASP A 115 9.11 -5.23 -26.85
C ASP A 115 7.70 -5.77 -26.60
N GLU A 116 7.33 -5.99 -25.32
CA GLU A 116 5.96 -6.35 -24.93
C GLU A 116 4.98 -5.25 -25.35
N ALA A 117 5.30 -3.99 -25.04
CA ALA A 117 4.46 -2.85 -25.39
C ALA A 117 4.34 -2.65 -26.91
N ARG A 118 5.44 -2.79 -27.66
CA ARG A 118 5.43 -2.70 -29.13
C ARG A 118 4.52 -3.78 -29.74
N LYS A 119 4.65 -5.01 -29.26
CA LYS A 119 3.83 -6.14 -29.72
C LYS A 119 2.34 -5.91 -29.43
N LEU A 120 2.01 -5.53 -28.19
CA LEU A 120 0.64 -5.24 -27.78
C LEU A 120 0.00 -4.11 -28.59
N ARG A 121 0.78 -3.07 -28.97
CA ARG A 121 0.29 -2.01 -29.88
C ARG A 121 0.01 -2.55 -31.28
N GLY A 122 0.94 -3.33 -31.84
CA GLY A 122 0.77 -3.94 -33.17
C GLY A 122 -0.47 -4.83 -33.24
N ASP A 123 -0.73 -5.60 -32.18
CA ASP A 123 -1.86 -6.52 -32.11
C ASP A 123 -3.16 -5.88 -31.61
N ALA A 124 -3.16 -4.59 -31.23
CA ALA A 124 -4.29 -3.95 -30.55
C ALA A 124 -5.63 -4.08 -31.29
N HIS A 125 -5.61 -3.99 -32.62
CA HIS A 125 -6.78 -4.13 -33.48
C HIS A 125 -7.44 -5.52 -33.38
N GLN A 126 -6.66 -6.57 -33.05
CA GLN A 126 -7.17 -7.94 -32.88
C GLN A 126 -7.95 -8.14 -31.58
N TYR A 127 -7.96 -7.14 -30.68
CA TYR A 127 -8.71 -7.15 -29.43
C TYR A 127 -10.07 -6.44 -29.53
N GLU A 128 -10.50 -6.06 -30.73
CA GLU A 128 -11.80 -5.44 -30.93
C GLU A 128 -12.93 -6.39 -30.51
N GLY A 129 -13.85 -5.90 -29.67
CA GLY A 129 -14.95 -6.70 -29.13
C GLY A 129 -14.58 -7.66 -27.98
N GLU A 130 -13.29 -7.95 -27.74
CA GLU A 130 -12.85 -8.83 -26.65
C GLU A 130 -13.07 -8.21 -25.26
N PHE A 131 -12.99 -6.88 -25.17
CA PHE A 131 -12.98 -6.16 -23.89
C PHE A 131 -13.96 -4.99 -23.87
N LYS A 132 -14.55 -4.77 -22.69
CA LYS A 132 -15.14 -3.47 -22.35
C LYS A 132 -14.02 -2.49 -22.03
N LYS A 133 -13.61 -1.67 -23.01
CA LYS A 133 -12.48 -0.72 -22.90
C LYS A 133 -12.51 0.11 -21.61
N TYR A 134 -13.68 0.63 -21.26
CA TYR A 134 -13.87 1.45 -20.05
C TYR A 134 -13.54 0.71 -18.73
N THR A 135 -13.77 -0.61 -18.68
CA THR A 135 -13.47 -1.43 -17.50
C THR A 135 -11.96 -1.45 -17.23
N PHE A 136 -11.15 -1.72 -18.25
CA PHE A 136 -9.70 -1.77 -18.08
C PHE A 136 -9.08 -0.38 -17.86
N LEU A 137 -9.66 0.67 -18.45
CA LEU A 137 -9.26 2.04 -18.12
C LEU A 137 -9.50 2.37 -16.64
N THR A 138 -10.66 1.97 -16.10
CA THR A 138 -11.00 2.21 -14.69
C THR A 138 -10.05 1.44 -13.76
N ILE A 139 -9.83 0.15 -14.03
CA ILE A 139 -8.91 -0.68 -13.24
C ILE A 139 -7.48 -0.13 -13.30
N TYR A 140 -7.02 0.31 -14.48
CA TYR A 140 -5.71 0.93 -14.63
C TYR A 140 -5.57 2.20 -13.78
N LYS A 141 -6.56 3.10 -13.80
CA LYS A 141 -6.55 4.32 -12.99
C LYS A 141 -6.51 4.01 -11.49
N GLU A 142 -7.31 3.04 -11.03
CA GLU A 142 -7.27 2.58 -9.65
C GLU A 142 -5.91 1.97 -9.28
N ALA A 143 -5.32 1.16 -10.17
CA ALA A 143 -4.01 0.54 -9.95
C ALA A 143 -2.86 1.56 -9.89
N VAL A 144 -2.82 2.55 -10.79
CA VAL A 144 -1.84 3.65 -10.77
C VAL A 144 -1.96 4.44 -9.48
N TRP A 145 -3.19 4.83 -9.11
CA TRP A 145 -3.46 5.57 -7.88
C TRP A 145 -3.03 4.79 -6.63
N ALA A 146 -3.36 3.50 -6.58
CA ALA A 146 -2.94 2.59 -5.52
C ALA A 146 -1.41 2.47 -5.43
N CYS A 147 -0.72 2.35 -6.56
CA CYS A 147 0.74 2.26 -6.60
C CYS A 147 1.42 3.54 -6.09
N ASP A 148 0.90 4.71 -6.46
CA ASP A 148 1.40 6.00 -5.98
C ASP A 148 1.19 6.14 -4.46
N LEU A 149 0.00 5.84 -3.96
CA LEU A 149 -0.28 5.88 -2.52
C LEU A 149 0.54 4.88 -1.73
N ARG A 150 0.68 3.64 -2.21
CA ARG A 150 1.56 2.63 -1.61
C ARG A 150 2.98 3.14 -1.50
N THR A 151 3.51 3.74 -2.56
CA THR A 151 4.88 4.27 -2.57
C THR A 151 5.06 5.40 -1.56
N LYS A 152 4.08 6.30 -1.44
CA LYS A 152 4.06 7.36 -0.43
C LYS A 152 3.98 6.80 0.98
N ALA A 153 3.07 5.84 1.22
CA ALA A 153 2.91 5.18 2.51
C ALA A 153 4.18 4.44 2.94
N LEU A 154 4.82 3.69 2.04
CA LEU A 154 6.10 3.02 2.30
C LEU A 154 7.22 4.02 2.64
N ARG A 155 7.27 5.16 1.94
CA ARG A 155 8.25 6.21 2.25
C ARG A 155 8.02 6.78 3.65
N CYS A 156 6.77 7.13 3.98
CA CYS A 156 6.40 7.62 5.30
C CYS A 156 6.69 6.59 6.40
N LEU A 157 6.32 5.32 6.17
CA LEU A 157 6.58 4.23 7.11
C LEU A 157 8.07 4.09 7.42
N ARG A 158 8.93 4.12 6.39
CA ARG A 158 10.39 4.07 6.59
C ARG A 158 10.93 5.25 7.38
N THR A 159 10.40 6.45 7.15
CA THR A 159 10.77 7.64 7.92
C THR A 159 10.36 7.48 9.39
N LEU A 160 9.11 7.12 9.65
CA LEU A 160 8.59 6.94 11.01
C LEU A 160 9.36 5.87 11.79
N VAL A 161 9.72 4.77 11.12
CA VAL A 161 10.51 3.69 11.74
C VAL A 161 11.92 4.19 12.10
N LYS A 162 12.56 5.00 11.24
CA LYS A 162 13.86 5.61 11.55
C LYS A 162 13.79 6.56 12.75
N GLU A 163 12.78 7.41 12.79
CA GLU A 163 12.54 8.33 13.91
C GLU A 163 12.31 7.56 15.22
N ALA A 164 11.48 6.51 15.19
CA ALA A 164 11.26 5.66 16.36
C ALA A 164 12.53 4.92 16.82
N MET A 165 13.41 4.50 15.90
CA MET A 165 14.71 3.91 16.27
C MET A 165 15.59 4.91 17.00
N GLN A 166 15.69 6.15 16.50
CA GLN A 166 16.50 7.22 17.09
C GLN A 166 16.03 7.56 18.51
N LEU A 167 14.72 7.78 18.69
CA LEU A 167 14.14 8.03 20.01
C LEU A 167 14.44 6.89 20.99
N SER A 168 14.31 5.63 20.55
CA SER A 168 14.59 4.46 21.39
C SER A 168 16.07 4.27 21.76
N ALA A 169 16.99 4.90 21.01
CA ALA A 169 18.43 4.91 21.30
C ALA A 169 18.76 6.03 22.30
N GLU A 170 18.18 7.22 22.11
CA GLU A 170 18.34 8.37 23.01
C GLU A 170 17.79 8.09 24.42
N THR A 171 16.63 7.42 24.52
CA THR A 171 16.07 7.00 25.83
C THR A 171 16.94 5.98 26.57
N ARG A 172 17.83 5.25 25.89
CA ARG A 172 18.78 4.31 26.53
C ARG A 172 20.06 4.99 27.04
N GLU A 173 20.39 6.17 26.52
CA GLU A 173 21.60 6.91 26.90
C GLU A 173 21.34 8.00 27.94
N GLY A 174 20.09 8.29 28.30
CA GLY A 174 19.75 9.29 29.31
C GLY A 174 18.50 8.99 30.14
N GLU A 175 18.68 8.89 31.45
CA GLU A 175 17.68 9.34 32.43
C GLU A 175 18.38 10.17 33.53
N PRO A 176 17.76 11.23 34.09
CA PRO A 176 16.64 12.03 33.57
C PRO A 176 16.99 13.53 33.46
N ASN A 177 16.41 14.22 32.49
CA ASN A 177 15.78 15.51 32.77
C ASN A 177 14.71 15.83 31.74
N SER A 178 13.62 16.37 32.26
CA SER A 178 12.39 16.77 31.59
C SER A 178 12.61 17.60 30.33
N LEU A 179 11.74 17.42 29.32
CA LEU A 179 10.88 18.47 28.77
C LEU A 179 9.99 17.90 27.65
N VAL A 180 8.70 18.19 27.76
CA VAL A 180 7.62 17.87 26.83
C VAL A 180 7.81 18.65 25.52
N GLY A 181 7.72 17.96 24.38
CA GLY A 181 7.65 18.55 23.05
C GLY A 181 6.51 17.94 22.25
N ASP A 182 5.40 18.66 22.19
CA ASP A 182 4.20 18.33 21.40
C ASP A 182 4.49 18.41 19.90
N THR A 183 4.79 17.27 19.25
CA THR A 183 4.88 17.20 17.78
C THR A 183 3.53 16.80 17.20
N GLY A 184 2.62 17.79 17.15
CA GLY A 184 1.39 17.72 16.38
C GLY A 184 1.64 17.66 14.87
N LEU A 185 1.98 16.48 14.35
CA LEU A 185 2.05 16.22 12.91
C LEU A 185 0.63 16.16 12.31
N LYS A 186 0.20 17.28 11.72
CA LYS A 186 -1.06 17.36 10.97
C LYS A 186 -0.96 16.57 9.67
N LEU A 187 -1.60 15.40 9.65
CA LEU A 187 -1.87 14.65 8.41
C LEU A 187 -2.68 15.50 7.41
N PRO A 188 -2.43 15.39 6.10
CA PRO A 188 -3.17 16.16 5.09
C PRO A 188 -4.67 15.88 5.18
N ARG A 189 -5.50 16.93 5.10
CA ARG A 189 -6.97 16.88 5.27
C ARG A 189 -7.72 15.90 4.35
N ARG A 190 -7.05 15.34 3.33
CA ARG A 190 -7.63 14.38 2.37
C ARG A 190 -7.67 12.93 2.88
N TRP A 191 -7.00 12.63 3.98
CA TRP A 191 -6.91 11.29 4.59
C TRP A 191 -8.08 10.98 5.54
N SER A 192 -8.86 12.01 5.92
CA SER A 192 -9.98 11.91 6.86
C SER A 192 -11.14 11.05 6.36
N ARG A 193 -11.29 10.92 5.03
CA ARG A 193 -12.44 10.21 4.41
C ARG A 193 -12.36 8.69 4.53
N TRP A 194 -11.18 8.13 4.84
CA TRP A 194 -10.95 6.68 4.85
C TRP A 194 -10.38 6.14 6.18
N ARG A 195 -10.42 6.94 7.26
CA ARG A 195 -9.97 6.51 8.60
C ARG A 195 -10.77 5.34 9.19
N ARG A 196 -12.02 5.13 8.75
CA ARG A 196 -12.92 4.11 9.35
C ARG A 196 -12.88 2.72 8.69
N PRO A 197 -12.69 2.54 7.37
CA PRO A 197 -12.66 1.18 6.78
C PRO A 197 -11.29 0.47 6.88
N ILE A 198 -10.19 1.23 6.99
CA ILE A 198 -8.82 0.69 6.86
C ILE A 198 -8.35 -0.06 8.11
N MET A 199 -8.75 0.38 9.31
CA MET A 199 -8.43 -0.35 10.55
C MET A 199 -9.20 -1.67 10.67
N THR A 200 -10.43 -1.74 10.16
CA THR A 200 -11.29 -2.91 10.32
C THR A 200 -10.77 -4.15 9.59
N CYS A 201 -10.08 -4.00 8.45
CA CYS A 201 -9.55 -5.15 7.70
C CYS A 201 -8.44 -5.91 8.43
N MET A 202 -7.51 -5.22 9.13
CA MET A 202 -6.46 -5.91 9.87
C MET A 202 -6.94 -6.55 11.18
N PHE A 203 -7.99 -6.00 11.81
CA PHE A 203 -8.57 -6.59 13.03
C PHE A 203 -9.53 -7.76 12.72
N LEU A 204 -10.22 -7.76 11.58
CA LEU A 204 -11.11 -8.87 11.20
C LEU A 204 -10.36 -10.12 10.71
N GLU A 205 -9.25 -9.97 9.97
CA GLU A 205 -8.45 -11.12 9.53
C GLU A 205 -7.60 -11.74 10.66
N ALA A 206 -7.40 -11.05 11.80
CA ALA A 206 -6.72 -11.60 12.98
C ALA A 206 -7.61 -12.53 13.83
N ASN A 207 -8.93 -12.53 13.61
CA ASN A 207 -9.89 -13.36 14.37
C ASN A 207 -10.47 -14.54 13.55
N LEU A 208 -9.90 -14.83 12.38
CA LEU A 208 -10.38 -15.89 11.47
C LEU A 208 -9.30 -16.94 11.14
N ALA A 209 -8.24 -17.04 11.94
CA ALA A 209 -7.19 -18.05 11.81
C ALA A 209 -7.06 -18.90 13.08
#